data_AF-A0A378Q3I7-F1
#
_entry.id   AF-A0A378Q3I7-F1
#
_cell.length_a   1.000
_cell.length_b   1.000
_cell.length_c   1.000
_cell.angle_alpha   90.00
_cell.angle_beta   90.00
_cell.angle_gamma   90.00
#
_symmetry.space_group_name_H-M   'P 1'
#
loop_
_entity.id
_entity.type
_entity.pdbx_description
1 polymer ?
#
loop_
_entity_poly.entity_id
_entity_poly.type
_entity_poly.pdbx_seq_one_letter_code
_entity_poly.pdbx_strand_id
1 'polypeptide(L)'
;MLNTQSINTAITTLGFELELSDKATRINAINPHAVQNWVDDIKDEFKDALLSNQNAQQAIADIETLLAEQQTLTVGVSSAELKQVYEMLKNRQLHPAGEFDNAGRFYLEDYELVDVRAPSAKYPFSQMNAGRTSKFVKAMAEKYKVQTLDQLISLFRKAK
;
A
#
# COMPACT_ATOMS: atom_id res chain seq x y z
N MET A 1 11.92 7.15 7.01
CA MET A 1 11.25 5.82 7.05
C MET A 1 10.00 5.98 7.87
N LEU A 2 8.89 5.35 7.45
CA LEU A 2 7.63 5.41 8.20
C LEU A 2 7.89 4.92 9.64
N ASN A 3 7.49 5.70 10.64
CA ASN A 3 7.66 5.34 12.04
C ASN A 3 6.63 4.27 12.43
N THR A 4 6.97 3.01 12.17
CA THR A 4 6.08 1.86 12.36
C THR A 4 5.64 1.69 13.80
N GLN A 5 6.48 2.05 14.77
CA GLN A 5 6.13 2.00 16.19
C GLN A 5 5.03 3.02 16.50
N SER A 6 5.20 4.27 16.09
CA SER A 6 4.18 5.31 16.28
C SER A 6 2.86 4.96 15.58
N ILE A 7 2.93 4.40 14.37
CA ILE A 7 1.72 3.95 13.66
C ILE A 7 1.02 2.82 14.38
N ASN A 8 1.75 1.79 14.82
CA ASN A 8 1.14 0.68 15.55
C ASN A 8 0.50 1.15 16.87
N THR A 9 1.12 2.10 17.57
CA THR A 9 0.53 2.72 18.76
C THR A 9 -0.78 3.44 18.40
N ALA A 10 -0.79 4.27 17.35
CA ALA A 10 -1.99 4.99 16.93
C ALA A 10 -3.11 4.04 16.46
N ILE A 11 -2.78 2.98 15.70
CA ILE A 11 -3.74 1.94 15.29
C ILE A 11 -4.34 1.23 16.52
N THR A 12 -3.52 0.91 17.52
CA THR A 12 -3.99 0.26 18.76
C THR A 12 -4.91 1.17 19.55
N THR A 13 -4.55 2.45 19.70
CA THR A 13 -5.41 3.46 20.34
C THR A 13 -6.74 3.55 19.60
N LEU A 14 -6.71 3.67 18.27
CA LEU A 14 -7.92 3.76 17.47
C LEU A 14 -8.79 2.51 17.59
N GLY A 15 -8.17 1.33 17.59
CA GLY A 15 -8.86 0.06 17.79
C GLY A 15 -9.58 -0.03 19.13
N PHE A 16 -8.97 0.48 20.20
CA PHE A 16 -9.62 0.57 21.51
C PHE A 16 -10.78 1.57 21.50
N GLU A 17 -10.53 2.78 20.98
CA GLU A 17 -11.48 3.90 21.01
C GLU A 17 -12.71 3.70 20.12
N LEU A 18 -12.59 2.89 19.07
CA LEU A 18 -13.67 2.54 18.14
C LEU A 18 -14.16 1.09 18.30
N GLU A 19 -13.70 0.37 19.33
CA GLU A 19 -14.04 -1.05 19.59
C GLU A 19 -13.81 -1.97 18.38
N LEU A 20 -12.74 -1.71 17.61
CA LEU A 20 -12.40 -2.50 16.43
C LEU A 20 -11.94 -3.90 16.82
N SER A 21 -12.32 -4.90 16.01
CA SER A 21 -11.79 -6.25 16.17
C SER A 21 -10.27 -6.30 15.95
N ASP A 22 -9.59 -7.27 16.57
CA ASP A 22 -8.18 -7.59 16.30
C ASP A 22 -7.87 -7.75 14.81
N LYS A 23 -8.83 -8.27 14.04
CA LYS A 23 -8.65 -8.45 12.59
C LYS A 23 -8.57 -7.11 11.87
N ALA A 24 -9.38 -6.13 12.30
CA ALA A 24 -9.42 -4.80 11.71
C ALA A 24 -8.18 -3.95 12.04
N THR A 25 -7.43 -4.30 13.09
CA THR A 25 -6.20 -3.59 13.50
C THR A 25 -4.91 -4.27 13.03
N ARG A 26 -4.98 -5.51 12.52
CA ARG A 26 -3.83 -6.27 11.99
C ARG A 26 -3.45 -5.82 10.57
N ILE A 27 -2.87 -4.63 10.47
CA ILE A 27 -2.44 -4.03 9.20
C ILE A 27 -0.92 -4.12 9.07
N ASN A 28 -0.43 -4.19 7.84
CA ASN A 28 1.00 -4.09 7.58
C ASN A 28 1.48 -2.64 7.69
N ALA A 29 1.82 -2.20 8.90
CA ALA A 29 2.30 -0.85 9.18
C ALA A 29 3.62 -0.49 8.48
N ILE A 30 4.33 -1.43 7.86
CA ILE A 30 5.51 -1.13 7.03
C ILE A 30 5.09 -0.65 5.64
N ASN A 31 3.91 -1.05 5.15
CA ASN A 31 3.38 -0.70 3.84
C ASN A 31 2.59 0.62 3.95
N PRO A 32 3.11 1.76 3.45
CA PRO A 32 2.42 3.05 3.54
C PRO A 32 1.10 3.08 2.78
N HIS A 33 0.99 2.33 1.68
CA HIS A 33 -0.26 2.20 0.91
C HIS A 33 -1.34 1.47 1.73
N ALA A 34 -0.98 0.39 2.39
CA ALA A 34 -1.90 -0.36 3.24
C ALA A 34 -2.40 0.47 4.43
N VAL A 35 -1.53 1.30 5.01
CA VAL A 35 -1.91 2.22 6.09
C VAL A 35 -2.87 3.30 5.57
N GLN A 36 -2.57 3.90 4.42
CA GLN A 36 -3.42 4.93 3.80
C GLN A 36 -4.83 4.38 3.52
N ASN A 37 -4.94 3.25 2.80
CA ASN A 37 -6.23 2.64 2.50
C ASN A 37 -7.02 2.34 3.76
N TRP A 38 -6.37 1.83 4.81
CA TRP A 38 -7.04 1.55 6.08
C TRP A 38 -7.55 2.82 6.77
N VAL A 39 -6.77 3.91 6.76
CA VAL A 39 -7.22 5.21 7.29
C VAL A 39 -8.45 5.71 6.53
N ASP A 40 -8.44 5.58 5.20
CA ASP A 40 -9.58 6.01 4.37
C ASP A 40 -10.83 5.17 4.66
N ASP A 41 -10.70 3.85 4.77
CA ASP A 41 -11.79 2.94 5.14
C ASP A 41 -12.37 3.28 6.52
N ILE A 42 -11.52 3.50 7.53
CA ILE A 42 -11.98 3.85 8.88
C ILE A 42 -12.69 5.21 8.91
N LYS A 43 -12.18 6.19 8.16
CA LYS A 43 -12.81 7.52 8.09
C LYS A 43 -14.19 7.48 7.44
N ASP A 44 -14.40 6.58 6.49
CA ASP A 44 -15.71 6.39 5.86
C ASP A 44 -16.66 5.61 6.79
N GLU A 45 -16.23 4.45 7.30
CA GLU A 45 -17.07 3.56 8.11
C GLU A 45 -17.42 4.15 9.48
N PHE A 46 -16.48 4.85 10.13
CA PHE A 46 -16.62 5.35 11.52
C PHE A 46 -16.74 6.87 11.60
N LYS A 47 -17.16 7.53 10.51
CA LYS A 47 -17.24 8.98 10.41
C LYS A 47 -17.90 9.67 11.61
N ASP A 48 -19.06 9.18 12.04
CA ASP A 48 -19.83 9.78 13.14
C ASP A 48 -19.14 9.55 14.50
N ALA A 49 -18.57 8.37 14.72
CA ALA A 49 -17.82 8.05 15.93
C ALA A 49 -16.58 8.94 16.07
N LEU A 50 -15.84 9.15 14.97
CA LEU A 50 -14.68 10.04 14.91
C LEU A 50 -15.01 11.50 15.24
N LEU A 51 -16.22 11.98 14.91
CA LEU A 51 -16.66 13.33 15.27
C LEU A 51 -16.94 13.49 16.77
N SER A 52 -17.29 12.39 17.43
CA SER A 52 -17.66 12.37 18.86
C SER A 52 -16.52 11.93 19.79
N ASN A 53 -15.48 11.30 19.26
CA ASN A 53 -14.35 10.76 20.03
C ASN A 53 -13.05 11.49 19.68
N GLN A 54 -12.62 12.40 20.55
CA GLN A 54 -11.41 13.20 20.35
C GLN A 54 -10.13 12.36 20.32
N ASN A 55 -10.05 11.26 21.09
CA ASN A 55 -8.88 10.38 21.09
C ASN A 55 -8.75 9.62 19.77
N ALA A 56 -9.87 9.09 19.26
CA ALA A 56 -9.92 8.44 17.96
C ALA A 56 -9.55 9.41 16.83
N GLN A 57 -10.09 10.63 16.87
CA GLN A 57 -9.76 11.68 15.92
C GLN A 57 -8.26 12.03 15.95
N GLN A 58 -7.67 12.17 17.14
CA GLN A 58 -6.24 12.45 17.28
C GLN A 58 -5.39 11.30 16.76
N ALA A 59 -5.75 10.05 17.03
CA ALA A 59 -5.02 8.89 16.52
C ALA A 59 -5.01 8.84 14.98
N ILE A 60 -6.12 9.18 14.32
CA ILE A 60 -6.16 9.32 12.84
C ILE A 60 -5.24 10.46 12.39
N ALA A 61 -5.31 11.63 13.02
CA ALA A 61 -4.49 12.78 12.66
C ALA A 61 -2.98 12.50 12.81
N ASP A 62 -2.60 11.74 13.84
CA ASP A 62 -1.21 11.30 14.04
C ASP A 62 -0.74 10.41 12.89
N ILE A 63 -1.56 9.45 12.44
CA ILE A 63 -1.23 8.58 11.30
C ILE A 63 -1.12 9.39 10.01
N GLU A 64 -2.06 10.29 9.74
CA GLU A 64 -2.04 11.17 8.56
C GLU A 64 -0.79 12.06 8.55
N THR A 65 -0.37 12.57 9.72
CA THR A 65 0.86 13.37 9.84
C THR A 65 2.09 12.54 9.48
N LEU A 66 2.19 11.31 9.98
CA LEU A 66 3.31 10.40 9.67
C LEU A 66 3.36 10.02 8.19
N LEU A 67 2.20 9.83 7.55
CA LEU A 67 2.11 9.58 6.10
C LEU A 67 2.53 10.81 5.29
N ALA A 68 2.11 12.01 5.72
CA ALA A 68 2.49 13.27 5.08
C ALA A 68 4.01 13.53 5.19
N GLU A 69 4.60 13.29 6.35
CA GLU A 69 6.05 13.38 6.56
C GLU A 69 6.80 12.44 5.62
N GLN A 70 6.35 11.18 5.48
CA GLN A 70 6.96 10.24 4.53
C GLN A 70 6.92 10.78 3.10
N GLN A 71 5.85 11.45 2.69
CA GLN A 71 5.70 11.93 1.32
C GLN A 71 6.70 13.05 0.94
N THR A 72 7.30 13.69 1.95
CA THR A 72 8.36 14.70 1.76
C THR A 72 9.75 14.09 1.54
N LEU A 73 9.92 12.79 1.82
CA LEU A 73 11.20 12.12 1.72
C LEU A 73 11.62 11.92 0.26
N THR A 74 12.92 11.84 0.03
CA THR A 74 13.48 11.28 -1.20
C THR A 74 13.42 9.75 -1.15
N VAL A 75 13.43 9.08 -2.30
CA VAL A 75 13.45 7.61 -2.34
C VAL A 75 14.76 7.09 -1.76
N GLY A 76 14.68 6.22 -0.76
CA GLY A 76 15.84 5.68 -0.03
C GLY A 76 16.40 4.38 -0.60
N VAL A 77 15.61 3.65 -1.40
CA VAL A 77 16.06 2.38 -2.01
C VAL A 77 17.06 2.60 -3.15
N SER A 78 18.09 1.75 -3.16
CA SER A 78 19.13 1.74 -4.18
C SER A 78 18.67 1.11 -5.50
N SER A 79 19.42 1.36 -6.57
CA SER A 79 19.18 0.70 -7.86
C SER A 79 19.32 -0.83 -7.80
N ALA A 80 20.16 -1.36 -6.90
CA ALA A 80 20.32 -2.79 -6.70
C ALA A 80 19.06 -3.42 -6.07
N GLU A 81 18.47 -2.76 -5.07
CA GLU A 81 17.23 -3.20 -4.43
C GLU A 81 16.03 -3.12 -5.39
N LEU A 82 15.95 -2.06 -6.20
CA LEU A 82 14.93 -1.97 -7.27
C LEU A 82 15.07 -3.13 -8.27
N LYS A 83 16.30 -3.47 -8.66
CA LYS A 83 16.58 -4.59 -9.56
C LYS A 83 16.20 -5.92 -8.91
N GLN A 84 16.49 -6.10 -7.63
CA GLN A 84 16.12 -7.30 -6.88
C GLN A 84 14.60 -7.53 -6.90
N VAL A 85 13.79 -6.52 -6.58
CA VAL A 85 12.32 -6.64 -6.60
C VAL A 85 11.79 -6.91 -8.00
N TYR A 86 12.36 -6.26 -9.03
CA TYR A 86 12.05 -6.58 -10.42
C TYR A 86 12.33 -8.05 -10.78
N GLU A 87 13.47 -8.59 -10.35
CA GLU A 87 13.81 -10.01 -10.56
C GLU A 87 12.84 -10.93 -9.82
N MET A 88 12.42 -10.58 -8.60
CA MET A 88 11.39 -11.32 -7.85
C MET A 88 10.04 -11.35 -8.59
N LEU A 89 9.63 -10.24 -9.20
CA LEU A 89 8.41 -10.17 -10.03
C LEU A 89 8.53 -11.00 -11.32
N LYS A 90 9.70 -10.95 -11.97
CA LYS A 90 9.99 -11.74 -13.18
C LYS A 90 10.00 -13.24 -12.88
N ASN A 91 10.57 -13.63 -11.75
CA ASN A 91 10.65 -15.01 -11.27
C ASN A 91 9.37 -15.48 -10.57
N ARG A 92 8.32 -14.65 -10.54
CA ARG A 92 7.02 -14.95 -9.91
C ARG A 92 7.14 -15.33 -8.43
N GLN A 93 8.10 -14.74 -7.74
CA GLN A 93 8.17 -14.77 -6.27
C GLN A 93 7.26 -13.69 -5.67
N LEU A 94 7.10 -12.59 -6.40
CA LEU A 94 6.14 -11.52 -6.13
C LEU A 94 5.17 -11.37 -7.31
N HIS A 95 4.01 -10.79 -7.00
CA HIS A 95 2.97 -10.40 -7.94
C HIS A 95 2.61 -8.93 -7.75
N PRO A 96 2.34 -8.18 -8.82
CA PRO A 96 1.74 -6.85 -8.71
C PRO A 96 0.43 -6.92 -7.90
N ALA A 97 0.18 -5.93 -7.06
CA ALA A 97 -1.08 -5.79 -6.35
C ALA A 97 -2.21 -5.45 -7.32
N GLY A 98 -3.36 -6.09 -7.16
CA GLY A 98 -4.48 -5.98 -8.08
C GLY A 98 -5.42 -7.18 -7.98
N GLU A 99 -6.44 -7.18 -8.82
CA GLU A 99 -7.57 -8.10 -8.71
C GLU A 99 -7.92 -8.74 -10.05
N PHE A 100 -8.37 -9.99 -9.99
CA PHE A 100 -8.98 -10.66 -11.13
C PHE A 100 -10.47 -10.46 -11.06
N ASP A 101 -11.07 -10.07 -12.18
CA ASP A 101 -12.52 -10.12 -12.31
C ASP A 101 -13.00 -11.55 -12.62
N ASN A 102 -14.32 -11.72 -12.65
CA ASN A 102 -14.96 -13.01 -12.95
C ASN A 102 -14.64 -13.55 -14.36
N ALA A 103 -14.16 -12.69 -15.27
CA ALA A 103 -13.76 -13.06 -16.62
C ALA A 103 -12.25 -13.36 -16.74
N GLY A 104 -11.51 -13.39 -15.63
CA GLY A 104 -10.08 -13.68 -15.60
C GLY A 104 -9.19 -12.54 -16.09
N ARG A 105 -9.70 -11.31 -16.14
CA ARG A 105 -8.94 -10.09 -16.47
C ARG A 105 -8.31 -9.52 -15.20
N PHE A 106 -7.02 -9.22 -15.25
CA PHE A 106 -6.28 -8.67 -14.11
C PHE A 106 -6.21 -7.15 -14.16
N TYR A 107 -6.81 -6.49 -13.18
CA TYR A 107 -6.76 -5.05 -12.98
C TYR A 107 -5.70 -4.73 -11.92
N LEU A 108 -4.71 -3.92 -12.31
CA LEU A 108 -3.65 -3.46 -11.41
C LEU A 108 -4.20 -2.37 -10.49
N GLU A 109 -3.82 -2.41 -9.22
CA GLU A 109 -4.25 -1.42 -8.23
C GLU A 109 -3.71 -0.02 -8.58
N ASP A 110 -2.40 0.10 -8.76
CA ASP A 110 -1.70 1.34 -9.19
C ASP A 110 -1.59 1.48 -10.72
N TYR A 111 -2.70 1.25 -11.44
CA TYR A 111 -2.68 1.27 -12.91
C TYR A 111 -2.27 2.62 -13.50
N GLU A 112 -2.46 3.73 -12.79
CA GLU A 112 -2.07 5.07 -13.22
C GLU A 112 -0.55 5.26 -13.35
N LEU A 113 0.24 4.36 -12.74
CA LEU A 113 1.70 4.36 -12.87
C LEU A 113 2.20 3.68 -14.15
N VAL A 114 1.30 3.09 -14.95
CA VAL A 114 1.63 2.40 -16.19
C VAL A 114 0.82 2.95 -17.36
N ASP A 115 1.51 3.30 -18.44
CA ASP A 115 0.86 3.66 -19.69
C ASP A 115 0.54 2.39 -20.49
N VAL A 116 -0.57 1.74 -20.11
CA VAL A 116 -1.05 0.53 -20.78
C VAL A 116 -2.58 0.50 -20.82
N ARG A 117 -3.11 -0.08 -21.90
CA ARG A 117 -4.54 -0.33 -22.03
C ARG A 117 -5.11 -1.10 -20.83
N ALA A 118 -6.36 -0.77 -20.49
CA ALA A 118 -7.14 -1.58 -19.59
C ALA A 118 -7.28 -3.04 -20.12
N PRO A 119 -7.36 -4.03 -19.21
CA PRO A 119 -7.59 -5.42 -19.55
C PRO A 119 -8.84 -5.61 -20.40
N SER A 120 -8.79 -6.57 -21.32
CA SER A 120 -9.93 -6.92 -22.18
C SER A 120 -9.94 -8.42 -22.44
N ALA A 121 -11.03 -8.95 -23.02
CA ALA A 121 -11.11 -10.38 -23.36
C ALA A 121 -9.93 -10.86 -24.22
N LYS A 122 -9.44 -10.03 -25.15
CA LYS A 122 -8.28 -10.36 -26.00
C LYS A 122 -6.93 -10.16 -25.28
N TYR A 123 -6.88 -9.27 -24.29
CA TYR A 123 -5.66 -8.93 -23.56
C TYR A 123 -5.96 -8.87 -22.05
N PRO A 124 -6.21 -10.03 -21.40
CA PRO A 124 -6.67 -10.06 -20.01
C PRO A 124 -5.58 -9.65 -19.00
N PHE A 125 -4.32 -9.65 -19.41
CA PHE A 125 -3.17 -9.46 -18.52
C PHE A 125 -2.31 -8.25 -18.87
N SER A 126 -2.84 -7.27 -19.62
CA SER A 126 -2.07 -6.10 -20.07
C SER A 126 -1.44 -5.34 -18.90
N GLN A 127 -2.24 -5.03 -17.88
CA GLN A 127 -1.78 -4.34 -16.68
C GLN A 127 -0.91 -5.23 -15.78
N MET A 128 -1.20 -6.53 -15.67
CA MET A 128 -0.33 -7.47 -14.91
C MET A 128 1.09 -7.48 -15.48
N ASN A 129 1.23 -7.53 -16.80
CA ASN A 129 2.52 -7.54 -17.46
C ASN A 129 3.25 -6.20 -17.28
N ALA A 130 2.54 -5.08 -17.34
CA ALA A 130 3.11 -3.76 -17.09
C ALA A 130 3.59 -3.61 -15.64
N GLY A 131 2.84 -4.14 -14.67
CA GLY A 131 3.20 -4.18 -13.25
C GLY A 131 4.43 -5.04 -12.92
N ARG A 132 4.94 -5.84 -13.87
CA ARG A 132 6.16 -6.65 -13.71
C ARG A 132 7.42 -5.99 -14.29
N THR A 133 7.34 -4.73 -14.70
CA THR A 133 8.47 -4.02 -15.31
C THR A 133 9.30 -3.30 -14.26
N SER A 134 10.60 -3.12 -14.53
CA SER A 134 11.48 -2.31 -13.67
C SER A 134 11.03 -0.85 -13.57
N LYS A 135 10.42 -0.31 -14.63
CA LYS A 135 9.83 1.04 -14.64
C LYS A 135 8.72 1.17 -13.60
N PHE A 136 7.83 0.18 -13.53
CA PHE A 136 6.77 0.16 -12.53
C PHE A 136 7.32 0.06 -11.10
N VAL A 137 8.29 -0.82 -10.85
CA VAL A 137 8.94 -0.93 -9.53
C VAL A 137 9.53 0.40 -9.08
N LYS A 138 10.18 1.12 -10.00
CA LYS A 138 10.71 2.47 -9.74
C LYS A 138 9.58 3.47 -9.43
N ALA A 139 8.51 3.47 -10.23
CA ALA A 139 7.37 4.36 -10.03
C ALA A 139 6.66 4.11 -8.69
N MET A 140 6.53 2.84 -8.27
CA MET A 140 6.01 2.47 -6.94
C MET A 140 6.88 3.05 -5.82
N ALA A 141 8.20 2.89 -5.92
CA ALA A 141 9.13 3.45 -4.94
C ALA A 141 9.02 4.98 -4.85
N GLU A 142 8.80 5.65 -5.99
CA GLU A 142 8.64 7.10 -6.08
C GLU A 142 7.28 7.62 -5.59
N LYS A 143 6.18 6.90 -5.86
CA LYS A 143 4.83 7.24 -5.41
C LYS A 143 4.73 7.17 -3.89
N TYR A 144 5.26 6.09 -3.32
CA TYR A 144 5.16 5.77 -1.89
C TYR A 144 6.39 6.17 -1.06
N LYS A 145 7.34 6.92 -1.64
CA LYS A 145 8.60 7.36 -1.00
C LYS A 145 9.27 6.26 -0.19
N VAL A 146 9.46 5.11 -0.82
CA VAL A 146 9.96 3.91 -0.17
C VAL A 146 11.40 4.10 0.29
N GLN A 147 11.69 3.71 1.53
CA GLN A 147 12.99 3.91 2.17
C GLN A 147 13.82 2.63 2.26
N THR A 148 13.18 1.47 2.33
CA THR A 148 13.86 0.18 2.52
C THR A 148 13.35 -0.89 1.55
N LEU A 149 14.16 -1.92 1.32
CA LEU A 149 13.76 -3.07 0.52
C LEU A 149 12.49 -3.75 1.04
N ASP A 150 12.35 -3.92 2.36
CA ASP A 150 11.18 -4.58 2.96
C ASP A 150 9.89 -3.78 2.70
N GLN A 151 9.96 -2.46 2.79
CA GLN A 151 8.85 -1.59 2.39
C GLN A 151 8.51 -1.77 0.92
N LEU A 152 9.51 -1.84 0.03
CA LEU A 152 9.28 -2.03 -1.40
C LEU A 152 8.60 -3.37 -1.67
N ILE A 153 9.10 -4.45 -1.08
CA ILE A 153 8.53 -5.80 -1.21
C ILE A 153 7.08 -5.82 -0.69
N SER A 154 6.80 -5.09 0.39
CA SER A 154 5.47 -5.06 1.01
C SER A 154 4.37 -4.48 0.13
N LEU A 155 4.71 -3.70 -0.90
CA LEU A 155 3.78 -3.15 -1.89
C LEU A 155 3.30 -4.19 -2.91
N PHE A 156 3.92 -5.38 -2.92
CA PHE A 156 3.59 -6.47 -3.83
C PHE A 156 2.96 -7.64 -3.08
N ARG A 157 2.20 -8.47 -3.81
CA ARG A 157 1.63 -9.71 -3.26
C ARG A 157 2.65 -10.83 -3.33
N LYS A 158 2.80 -11.61 -2.25
CA LYS A 158 3.59 -12.85 -2.29
C LYS A 158 2.90 -13.86 -3.21
N ALA A 159 3.68 -14.55 -4.03
CA ALA A 159 3.19 -15.70 -4.79
C ALA A 159 2.75 -16.81 -3.82
N LYS A 160 1.63 -17.47 -4.14
CA LYS A 160 1.15 -18.66 -3.44
C LYS A 160 1.70 -19.92 -4.10
#